data_AF-A0A0Q4J7T0-F1
#
_entry.id   AF-A0A0Q4J7T0-F1
#
_cell.length_a   1.000
_cell.length_b   1.000
_cell.length_c   1.000
_cell.angle_alpha   90.00
_cell.angle_beta   90.00
_cell.angle_gamma   90.00
#
_symmetry.space_group_name_H-M   'P 1'
#
loop_
_entity.id
_entity.type
_entity.pdbx_description
1 polymer ?
#
loop_
_entity_poly.entity_id
_entity_poly.type
_entity_poly.pdbx_seq_one_letter_code
_entity_poly.pdbx_strand_id
1 'polypeptide(L)'
;MDDLRQFVTDAAVKELRTQLGDESADNHGTSVQVEGSFRMVRVADAIIRAAVDTHDPIIQEVARTLAGGLGEDWEDYRGEAADVIGAVRGRILAMLDPLP
;
A
#
# COMPACT_ATOMS: atom_id res chain seq x y z
N MET A 1 4.11 -17.68 0.53
CA MET A 1 2.96 -16.74 0.61
C MET A 1 3.01 -15.89 1.88
N ASP A 2 3.71 -16.32 2.93
CA ASP A 2 3.90 -15.55 4.17
C ASP A 2 4.91 -14.39 4.03
N ASP A 3 5.92 -14.54 3.18
CA ASP A 3 6.97 -13.52 3.01
C ASP A 3 6.43 -12.17 2.51
N LEU A 4 5.47 -12.17 1.57
CA LEU A 4 4.92 -10.92 1.05
C LEU A 4 4.14 -10.16 2.13
N ARG A 5 3.30 -10.87 2.88
CA ARG A 5 2.49 -10.26 3.94
C ARG A 5 3.38 -9.67 5.03
N GLN A 6 4.41 -10.40 5.42
CA GLN A 6 5.40 -9.92 6.38
C GLN A 6 6.16 -8.72 5.82
N PHE A 7 6.63 -8.79 4.59
CA PHE A 7 7.37 -7.72 3.93
C PHE A 7 6.58 -6.40 3.82
N VAL A 8 5.32 -6.48 3.39
CA VAL A 8 4.44 -5.29 3.34
C VAL A 8 4.25 -4.72 4.74
N THR A 9 4.10 -5.57 5.75
CA THR A 9 3.97 -5.14 7.14
C THR A 9 5.25 -4.43 7.61
N ASP A 10 6.41 -5.03 7.37
CA ASP A 10 7.71 -4.48 7.76
C ASP A 10 7.99 -3.15 7.06
N ALA A 11 7.68 -3.05 5.76
CA ALA A 11 7.82 -1.83 4.98
C ALA A 11 6.86 -0.73 5.48
N ALA A 12 5.62 -1.08 5.82
CA ALA A 12 4.67 -0.14 6.41
C ALA A 12 5.13 0.36 7.79
N VAL A 13 5.65 -0.54 8.63
CA VAL A 13 6.21 -0.19 9.95
C VAL A 13 7.44 0.69 9.81
N LYS A 14 8.31 0.41 8.85
CA LYS A 14 9.49 1.25 8.57
C LYS A 14 9.09 2.66 8.12
N GLU A 15 8.09 2.79 7.25
CA GLU A 15 7.55 4.08 6.83
C GLU A 15 6.93 4.82 8.02
N LEU A 16 6.17 4.12 8.87
CA LEU A 16 5.61 4.67 10.10
C LEU A 16 6.70 5.15 11.05
N ARG A 17 7.75 4.37 11.29
CA ARG A 17 8.91 4.76 12.12
C ARG A 17 9.62 5.99 11.55
N THR A 18 9.77 6.07 10.22
CA THR A 18 10.37 7.24 9.55
C THR A 18 9.55 8.51 9.78
N GLN A 19 8.22 8.40 9.78
CA GLN A 19 7.33 9.56 9.97
C GLN A 19 7.09 9.91 11.44
N LEU A 20 7.17 8.93 12.35
CA LEU A 20 6.70 9.06 13.75
C LEU A 20 7.83 8.99 14.78
N GLY A 21 8.98 8.41 14.42
CA GLY A 21 10.06 8.05 15.34
C GLY A 21 10.17 6.52 15.49
N ASP A 22 11.40 6.02 15.70
CA ASP A 22 11.70 4.59 15.68
C ASP A 22 10.96 3.76 16.74
N GLU A 23 10.57 4.38 17.86
CA GLU A 23 9.86 3.72 18.97
C GLU A 23 8.34 3.78 18.85
N SER A 24 7.79 4.54 17.89
CA SER A 24 6.35 4.85 17.83
C SER A 24 5.50 3.79 17.13
N ALA A 25 6.13 2.82 16.47
CA ALA A 25 5.45 1.72 15.78
C ALA A 25 6.25 0.42 15.94
N ASP A 26 5.55 -0.66 16.25
CA ASP A 26 6.11 -2.00 16.33
C ASP A 26 5.21 -3.03 15.65
N ASN A 27 5.77 -4.17 15.28
CA ASN A 27 5.01 -5.26 14.68
C ASN A 27 5.33 -6.64 15.26
N HIS A 28 4.29 -7.46 15.28
CA HIS A 28 4.40 -8.88 15.59
C HIS A 28 3.68 -9.67 14.49
N GLY A 29 4.45 -10.25 13.58
CA GLY A 29 3.90 -10.82 12.35
C GLY A 29 3.29 -9.74 11.46
N THR A 30 2.01 -9.92 11.09
CA THR A 30 1.20 -8.94 10.32
C THR A 30 0.40 -7.98 11.20
N SER A 31 0.57 -8.03 12.52
CA SER A 31 -0.07 -7.09 13.45
C SER A 31 0.82 -5.87 13.65
N VAL A 32 0.28 -4.66 13.46
CA VAL A 32 0.97 -3.39 13.68
C VAL A 32 0.36 -2.68 14.88
N GLN A 33 1.19 -2.33 15.86
CA GLN A 33 0.83 -1.52 17.01
C GLN A 33 1.47 -0.14 16.87
N VAL A 34 0.68 0.91 17.10
CA VAL A 34 1.13 2.31 17.02
C VAL A 34 0.79 2.99 18.35
N GLU A 35 1.77 3.59 19.02
CA GLU A 35 1.59 4.15 20.37
C GLU A 35 1.16 5.63 20.35
N GLY A 36 -0.13 5.92 20.55
CA GLY A 36 -0.65 7.30 20.67
C GLY A 36 -1.91 7.59 19.85
N SER A 37 -2.32 8.86 19.82
CA SER A 37 -3.43 9.35 18.99
C SER A 37 -2.92 9.75 17.60
N PHE A 38 -3.15 8.88 16.60
CA PHE A 38 -2.73 9.11 15.22
C PHE A 38 -3.90 9.14 14.25
N ARG A 39 -3.70 9.88 13.15
CA ARG A 39 -4.65 9.86 12.04
C ARG A 39 -4.48 8.56 11.26
N MET A 40 -5.49 7.70 11.31
CA MET A 40 -5.55 6.43 10.56
C MET A 40 -5.22 6.57 9.07
N VAL A 41 -5.45 7.76 8.49
CA VAL A 41 -5.05 8.10 7.11
C VAL A 41 -3.56 7.88 6.85
N ARG A 42 -2.66 8.20 7.79
CA ARG A 42 -1.21 8.03 7.62
C ARG A 42 -0.78 6.57 7.70
N VAL A 43 -1.43 5.80 8.58
CA VAL A 43 -1.22 4.35 8.69
C VAL A 43 -1.69 3.65 7.42
N ALA A 44 -2.87 4.01 6.92
CA ALA A 44 -3.38 3.48 5.66
C ALA A 44 -2.48 3.85 4.48
N ASP A 45 -1.98 5.09 4.42
CA ASP A 45 -1.07 5.51 3.35
C ASP A 45 0.23 4.67 3.33
N ALA A 46 0.85 4.48 4.49
CA ALA A 46 2.08 3.71 4.63
C ALA A 46 1.87 2.25 4.17
N ILE A 47 0.77 1.62 4.56
CA ILE A 47 0.43 0.25 4.16
C ILE A 47 0.20 0.16 2.65
N ILE A 48 -0.60 1.08 2.08
CA ILE A 48 -0.91 1.07 0.65
C ILE A 48 0.35 1.30 -0.18
N ARG A 49 1.20 2.26 0.20
CA ARG A 49 2.49 2.50 -0.46
C ARG A 49 3.40 1.27 -0.39
N ALA A 50 3.56 0.68 0.80
CA ALA A 50 4.36 -0.54 0.97
C ALA A 50 3.86 -1.70 0.10
N ALA A 51 2.55 -1.85 -0.05
CA ALA A 51 1.97 -2.87 -0.91
C ALA A 51 2.20 -2.59 -2.41
N VAL A 52 2.09 -1.34 -2.84
CA VAL A 52 2.09 -0.95 -4.26
C VAL A 52 3.50 -0.72 -4.80
N ASP A 53 4.32 0.08 -4.11
CA ASP A 53 5.64 0.51 -4.58
C ASP A 53 6.64 -0.65 -4.61
N THR A 54 6.34 -1.71 -3.87
CA THR A 54 7.27 -2.81 -3.61
C THR A 54 6.82 -4.14 -4.19
N HIS A 55 5.62 -4.22 -4.78
CA HIS A 55 5.06 -5.47 -5.29
C HIS A 55 4.50 -5.34 -6.71
N ASP A 56 5.38 -5.58 -7.69
CA ASP A 56 5.06 -5.64 -9.12
C ASP A 56 3.84 -6.51 -9.47
N PRO A 57 3.57 -7.63 -8.77
CA PRO A 57 2.40 -8.45 -9.07
C PRO A 57 1.05 -7.77 -8.84
N ILE A 58 0.94 -6.75 -7.98
CA ILE A 58 -0.34 -5.99 -7.86
C ILE A 58 -0.56 -5.16 -9.12
N ILE A 59 0.49 -4.48 -9.59
CA ILE A 59 0.45 -3.73 -10.85
C ILE A 59 0.14 -4.68 -12.01
N GLN A 60 0.79 -5.85 -12.04
CA GLN A 60 0.55 -6.88 -13.06
C GLN A 60 -0.89 -7.40 -13.04
N GLU A 61 -1.47 -7.65 -11.86
CA GLU A 61 -2.85 -8.16 -11.76
C GLU A 61 -3.86 -7.13 -12.26
N VAL A 62 -3.69 -5.86 -11.87
CA VAL A 62 -4.52 -4.76 -12.37
C VAL A 62 -4.34 -4.58 -13.88
N ALA A 63 -3.10 -4.61 -14.37
CA ALA A 63 -2.80 -4.50 -15.80
C ALA A 63 -3.40 -5.66 -16.62
N ARG A 64 -3.35 -6.90 -16.12
CA ARG A 64 -4.01 -8.05 -16.75
C ARG A 64 -5.53 -7.89 -16.77
N THR A 65 -6.10 -7.32 -15.72
CA THR A 65 -7.54 -7.03 -15.66
C THR A 65 -7.93 -5.99 -16.72
N LEU A 66 -7.13 -4.92 -16.87
CA LEU A 66 -7.32 -3.90 -17.91
C LEU A 66 -7.18 -4.47 -19.33
N ALA A 67 -6.20 -5.36 -19.53
CA ALA A 67 -5.97 -6.05 -20.80
C ALA A 67 -7.03 -7.12 -21.13
N GLY A 68 -8.09 -7.30 -20.33
CA GLY A 68 -9.16 -8.26 -20.59
C GLY A 68 -8.86 -9.70 -20.19
N GLY A 69 -7.87 -9.93 -19.31
CA GLY A 69 -7.63 -11.21 -18.64
C GLY A 69 -6.91 -12.29 -19.45
N LEU A 70 -6.63 -12.06 -20.74
CA LEU A 70 -6.01 -13.03 -21.65
C LEU A 70 -4.61 -12.58 -22.13
N GLY A 71 -3.73 -12.31 -21.18
CA GLY A 71 -2.32 -12.70 -21.24
C GLY A 71 -1.34 -12.03 -22.21
N GLU A 72 -1.72 -11.39 -23.31
CA GLU A 72 -0.71 -11.15 -24.37
C GLU A 72 -0.05 -9.76 -24.36
N ASP A 73 -0.63 -8.71 -23.76
CA ASP A 73 -0.03 -7.36 -23.79
C ASP A 73 -0.17 -6.60 -22.45
N TRP A 74 -0.23 -7.28 -21.30
CA TRP A 74 -0.48 -6.60 -20.01
C TRP A 74 0.59 -5.56 -19.67
N GLU A 75 1.83 -5.74 -20.14
CA GLU A 75 2.91 -4.78 -19.95
C GLU A 75 2.57 -3.39 -20.52
N ASP A 76 1.81 -3.30 -21.60
CA ASP A 76 1.39 -2.03 -22.21
C ASP A 76 0.42 -1.25 -21.30
N TYR A 77 -0.35 -1.98 -20.47
CA TYR A 77 -1.30 -1.42 -19.51
C TYR A 77 -0.66 -1.14 -18.14
N ARG A 78 0.65 -1.39 -17.98
CA ARG A 78 1.34 -1.19 -16.69
C ARG A 78 1.25 0.26 -16.19
N GLY A 79 1.36 1.23 -17.09
CA GLY A 79 1.20 2.65 -16.77
C GLY A 79 -0.20 2.98 -16.29
N GLU A 80 -1.22 2.56 -17.03
CA GLU A 80 -2.63 2.75 -16.66
C GLU A 80 -2.99 2.03 -15.36
N ALA A 81 -2.43 0.84 -15.12
CA ALA A 81 -2.59 0.13 -13.86
C ALA A 81 -2.02 0.91 -12.68
N ALA A 82 -0.83 1.51 -12.83
CA ALA A 82 -0.24 2.36 -11.80
C ALA A 82 -1.11 3.60 -11.51
N ASP A 83 -1.67 4.23 -12.56
CA ASP A 83 -2.56 5.38 -12.43
C ASP A 83 -3.88 5.01 -11.71
N VAL A 84 -4.49 3.88 -12.07
CA VAL A 84 -5.70 3.36 -11.40
C VAL A 84 -5.43 3.08 -9.92
N ILE A 85 -4.31 2.43 -9.60
CA ILE A 85 -3.91 2.18 -8.22
C ILE A 85 -3.69 3.50 -7.46
N GLY A 86 -3.04 4.47 -8.10
CA GLY A 86 -2.85 5.82 -7.54
C GLY A 86 -4.17 6.53 -7.26
N ALA A 87 -5.14 6.45 -8.17
CA ALA A 87 -6.47 7.04 -8.00
C ALA A 87 -7.25 6.39 -6.85
N VAL A 88 -7.22 5.05 -6.76
CA VAL A 88 -7.86 4.30 -5.66
C VAL A 88 -7.22 4.67 -4.32
N ARG A 89 -5.88 4.73 -4.25
CA ARG A 89 -5.15 5.21 -3.07
C ARG A 89 -5.62 6.62 -2.69
N GLY A 90 -5.63 7.56 -3.62
CA GLY A 90 -6.07 8.93 -3.38
C GLY A 90 -7.50 9.00 -2.83
N ARG A 91 -8.40 8.17 -3.35
CA ARG A 91 -9.79 8.10 -2.87
C ARG A 91 -9.88 7.53 -1.46
N ILE A 92 -9.14 6.47 -1.15
CA ILE A 92 -9.08 5.88 0.20
C ILE A 92 -8.58 6.92 1.20
N LEU A 93 -7.49 7.62 0.88
CA LEU A 93 -6.92 8.64 1.77
C LEU A 93 -7.89 9.80 2.00
N ALA A 94 -8.57 10.26 0.96
CA ALA A 94 -9.57 11.32 1.09
C ALA A 94 -10.79 10.92 1.94
N MET A 95 -11.10 9.62 2.07
CA MET A 95 -12.15 9.13 2.98
C MET A 95 -11.68 9.03 4.43
N LEU A 96 -10.37 8.85 4.64
CA LEU A 96 -9.76 8.69 5.96
C LEU A 96 -9.25 9.99 6.56
N ASP A 97 -9.04 11.03 5.74
CA ASP A 97 -8.76 12.38 6.25
C ASP A 97 -10.09 13.01 6.68
N PRO A 98 -10.32 13.21 8.00
CA PRO A 98 -11.48 13.96 8.42
C PRO A 98 -11.36 15.36 7.81
N LEU A 99 -12.39 15.80 7.09
CA LEU A 99 -12.55 17.19 6.71
C LEU A 99 -12.25 18.09 7.93
N PRO A 100 -11.63 19.27 7.72
CA PRO A 100 -11.08 20.12 8.77
C PRO A 100 -12.02 20.39 9.94
#